data_AF-A0A3M0NQN7-F1
#
_entry.id   AF-A0A3M0NQN7-F1
#
_cell.length_a   1.000
_cell.length_b   1.000
_cell.length_c   1.000
_cell.angle_alpha   90.00
_cell.angle_beta   90.00
_cell.angle_gamma   90.00
#
_symmetry.space_group_name_H-M   'P 1'
#
loop_
_entity.id
_entity.type
_entity.pdbx_description
1 polymer ?
#
loop_
_entity_poly.entity_id
_entity_poly.type
_entity_poly.pdbx_seq_one_letter_code
_entity_poly.pdbx_strand_id
1 'polypeptide(L)'
;MEKLNFTYQNSETVKKFVHVGVVASGDLEILLYPADETTIDIVTGSDGFKEVWKNVLDRFFTRYPLKGKFVIHDFGATPGVVNLRLTQAMEALNDEK
;
A
#
# COMPACT_ATOMS: atom_id res chain seq x y z
N MET A 1 8.02 7.72 -14.75
CA MET A 1 8.02 7.63 -13.27
C MET A 1 7.13 8.73 -12.74
N GLU A 2 6.10 8.35 -11.99
CA GLU A 2 5.09 9.26 -11.46
C GLU A 2 5.00 9.17 -9.94
N LYS A 3 4.49 10.24 -9.32
CA LYS A 3 4.18 10.29 -7.90
C LYS A 3 2.68 10.42 -7.71
N LEU A 4 2.08 9.51 -6.96
CA LEU A 4 0.66 9.51 -6.64
C LEU A 4 0.47 9.68 -5.15
N ASN A 5 -0.58 10.40 -4.76
CA ASN A 5 -0.95 10.62 -3.37
C ASN A 5 -2.44 10.33 -3.23
N PHE A 6 -2.80 9.53 -2.22
CA PHE A 6 -4.18 9.21 -1.89
C PHE A 6 -4.42 9.37 -0.39
N THR A 7 -5.67 9.68 -0.04
CA THR A 7 -6.12 9.77 1.36
C THR A 7 -7.42 9.00 1.53
N TYR A 8 -7.57 8.32 2.67
CA TYR A 8 -8.76 7.52 2.99
C TYR A 8 -9.23 7.78 4.43
N GLN A 9 -10.54 7.83 4.61
CA GLN A 9 -11.17 7.88 5.93
C GLN A 9 -11.36 6.46 6.46
N ASN A 10 -10.41 5.99 7.27
CA ASN A 10 -10.41 4.65 7.85
C ASN A 10 -10.42 4.70 9.37
N SER A 11 -10.63 3.55 10.03
CA SER A 11 -10.92 3.48 11.46
C SER A 11 -9.89 2.72 12.29
N GLU A 12 -9.13 1.80 11.72
CA GLU A 12 -8.28 0.85 12.47
C GLU A 12 -6.82 1.30 12.49
N THR A 13 -6.39 1.94 13.58
CA THR A 13 -5.01 2.44 13.71
C THR A 13 -4.00 1.30 13.74
N VAL A 14 -3.05 1.37 12.80
CA VAL A 14 -1.89 0.49 12.76
C VAL A 14 -0.96 0.80 13.93
N LYS A 15 -0.52 -0.21 14.67
CA LYS A 15 0.22 -0.03 15.95
C LYS A 15 1.74 -0.16 15.85
N LYS A 16 2.24 -0.70 14.74
CA LYS A 16 3.68 -0.95 14.54
C LYS A 16 4.09 -0.68 13.10
N PHE A 17 5.39 -0.47 12.92
CA PHE A 17 5.99 -0.39 11.60
C PHE A 17 6.00 -1.77 10.92
N VAL A 18 5.73 -1.80 9.62
CA VAL A 18 5.84 -2.99 8.78
C VAL A 18 6.55 -2.63 7.48
N HIS A 19 7.40 -3.54 7.01
CA HIS A 19 7.99 -3.50 5.69
C HIS A 19 7.75 -4.83 4.98
N VAL A 20 7.22 -4.77 3.75
CA VAL A 20 7.00 -5.93 2.90
C VAL A 20 7.49 -5.63 1.48
N GLY A 21 8.15 -6.60 0.86
CA GLY A 21 8.52 -6.56 -0.56
C GLY A 21 9.90 -5.96 -0.81
N VAL A 22 10.15 -5.61 -2.08
CA VAL A 22 11.41 -5.03 -2.57
C VAL A 22 11.15 -4.30 -3.88
N VAL A 23 11.95 -3.27 -4.19
CA VAL A 23 11.89 -2.55 -5.46
C VAL A 23 12.67 -3.30 -6.55
N ALA A 24 12.06 -4.33 -7.12
CA ALA A 24 12.58 -5.09 -8.25
C ALA A 24 11.56 -5.10 -9.40
N SER A 25 12.01 -5.37 -10.63
CA SER A 25 11.12 -5.38 -11.80
C SER A 25 9.92 -6.31 -11.57
N GLY A 26 8.71 -5.75 -11.67
CA GLY A 26 7.45 -6.48 -11.45
C GLY A 26 7.05 -6.64 -9.98
N ASP A 27 7.74 -6.00 -9.04
CA ASP A 27 7.45 -6.01 -7.61
C ASP A 27 7.48 -4.58 -7.01
N LEU A 28 7.09 -4.48 -5.74
CA LEU A 28 7.04 -3.24 -4.98
C LEU A 28 7.47 -3.49 -3.52
N GLU A 29 7.95 -2.44 -2.87
CA GLU A 29 8.03 -2.39 -1.41
C GLU A 29 6.91 -1.53 -0.83
N ILE A 30 6.46 -1.89 0.37
CA ILE A 30 5.50 -1.14 1.17
C ILE A 30 6.11 -0.91 2.55
N LEU A 31 6.23 0.36 2.93
CA LEU A 31 6.58 0.80 4.26
C LEU A 31 5.31 1.36 4.91
N LEU A 32 4.87 0.73 5.99
CA LEU A 32 3.67 1.11 6.71
C LEU A 32 4.02 1.60 8.11
N TYR A 33 3.65 2.84 8.41
CA TYR A 33 3.89 3.49 9.70
C TYR A 33 2.57 3.75 10.44
N PRO A 34 2.55 3.65 11.79
CA PRO A 34 1.47 4.19 12.60
C PRO A 34 1.24 5.68 12.31
N ALA A 35 -0.02 6.07 12.10
CA ALA A 35 -0.44 7.46 11.92
C ALA A 35 -1.93 7.63 12.27
N ASP A 36 -2.37 8.87 12.49
CA ASP A 36 -3.77 9.19 12.83
C ASP A 36 -4.70 9.31 11.60
N GLU A 37 -4.12 9.33 10.41
CA GLU A 37 -4.80 9.42 9.12
C GLU A 37 -4.29 8.35 8.16
N THR A 38 -5.10 7.98 7.17
CA THR A 38 -4.65 7.09 6.09
C THR A 38 -4.12 7.91 4.94
N THR A 39 -2.82 7.87 4.74
CA THR A 39 -2.14 8.52 3.61
C THR A 39 -1.33 7.48 2.84
N ILE A 40 -1.35 7.58 1.52
CA ILE A 40 -0.63 6.66 0.64
C ILE A 40 0.19 7.51 -0.33
N ASP A 41 1.51 7.46 -0.15
CA ASP A 41 2.50 8.09 -1.01
C ASP A 41 3.10 7.02 -1.93
N ILE A 42 2.92 7.14 -3.24
CA ILE A 42 3.39 6.13 -4.22
C ILE A 42 4.39 6.78 -5.17
N VAL A 43 5.53 6.13 -5.37
CA VAL A 43 6.43 6.37 -6.50
C VAL A 43 6.40 5.12 -7.37
N THR A 44 5.95 5.25 -8.60
CA THR A 44 5.86 4.11 -9.54
C THR A 44 6.62 4.38 -10.82
N GLY A 45 7.25 3.33 -11.36
CA GLY A 45 7.86 3.32 -12.68
C GLY A 45 6.86 3.32 -13.84
N SER A 46 5.57 3.04 -13.58
CA SER A 46 4.52 2.92 -14.60
C SER A 46 3.61 4.15 -14.64
N ASP A 47 3.71 4.93 -15.72
CA ASP A 47 2.95 6.18 -15.86
C ASP A 47 1.53 5.94 -16.40
N GLY A 48 0.57 6.75 -15.94
CA GLY A 48 -0.82 6.71 -16.44
C GLY A 48 -1.73 5.67 -15.77
N PHE A 49 -1.27 5.05 -14.68
CA PHE A 49 -2.01 3.99 -13.96
C PHE A 49 -2.72 4.49 -12.69
N LYS A 50 -2.84 5.81 -12.49
CA LYS A 50 -3.50 6.40 -11.30
C LYS A 50 -4.88 5.81 -10.99
N GLU A 51 -5.72 5.60 -12.00
CA GLU A 51 -7.06 5.02 -11.80
C GLU A 51 -7.00 3.55 -11.39
N VAL A 52 -6.08 2.77 -11.97
CA VAL A 52 -5.84 1.37 -11.59
C VAL A 52 -5.35 1.28 -10.15
N TRP A 53 -4.40 2.13 -9.76
CA TRP A 53 -3.96 2.27 -8.37
C TRP A 53 -5.12 2.58 -7.43
N LYS A 54 -5.95 3.58 -7.78
CA LYS A 54 -7.13 3.94 -7.00
C LYS A 54 -8.07 2.74 -6.81
N ASN A 55 -8.35 1.99 -7.87
CA ASN A 55 -9.25 0.83 -7.82
C ASN A 55 -8.71 -0.29 -6.91
N VAL A 56 -7.39 -0.55 -6.95
CA VAL A 56 -6.76 -1.52 -6.05
C VAL A 56 -6.84 -1.07 -4.59
N LEU A 57 -6.51 0.19 -4.32
CA LEU A 57 -6.54 0.77 -2.97
C LEU A 57 -7.97 0.84 -2.42
N ASP A 58 -8.94 1.29 -3.21
CA ASP A 58 -10.35 1.35 -2.82
C ASP A 58 -10.84 -0.04 -2.38
N ARG A 59 -10.54 -1.08 -3.17
CA ARG A 59 -10.92 -2.46 -2.84
C ARG A 59 -10.22 -2.96 -1.59
N PHE A 60 -8.93 -2.66 -1.43
CA PHE A 60 -8.16 -3.04 -0.24
C PHE A 60 -8.73 -2.38 1.02
N PHE A 61 -8.90 -1.06 1.03
CA PHE A 61 -9.39 -0.32 2.20
C PHE A 61 -10.88 -0.56 2.50
N THR A 62 -11.69 -0.92 1.51
CA THR A 62 -13.06 -1.42 1.77
C THR A 62 -13.05 -2.69 2.62
N ARG A 63 -12.05 -3.56 2.44
CA ARG A 63 -11.92 -4.82 3.18
C ARG A 63 -11.17 -4.64 4.49
N TYR A 64 -10.15 -3.79 4.50
CA TYR A 64 -9.25 -3.55 5.62
C TYR A 64 -9.15 -2.05 5.87
N PRO A 65 -10.02 -1.46 6.72
CA PRO A 65 -10.07 -0.04 6.97
C PRO A 65 -8.92 0.40 7.90
N LEU A 66 -7.69 0.17 7.45
CA LEU A 66 -6.45 0.47 8.17
C LEU A 66 -6.13 1.95 8.10
N LYS A 67 -5.77 2.52 9.24
CA LYS A 67 -5.36 3.90 9.42
C LYS A 67 -3.85 3.92 9.72
N GLY A 68 -3.10 4.56 8.84
CA GLY A 68 -1.64 4.61 8.88
C GLY A 68 -1.06 5.30 7.64
N LYS A 69 0.24 5.57 7.68
CA LYS A 69 0.96 6.11 6.53
C LYS A 69 1.60 4.98 5.73
N PHE A 70 1.18 4.83 4.48
CA PHE A 70 1.73 3.90 3.51
C PHE A 70 2.68 4.66 2.58
N VAL A 71 3.91 4.19 2.47
CA VAL A 71 4.88 4.63 1.46
C VAL A 71 5.16 3.44 0.56
N ILE A 72 4.94 3.61 -0.75
CA ILE A 72 5.05 2.54 -1.74
C ILE A 72 6.05 2.95 -2.80
N HIS A 73 7.05 2.10 -3.04
CA HIS A 73 7.95 2.22 -4.18
C HIS A 73 7.74 1.02 -5.10
N ASP A 74 7.22 1.29 -6.29
CA ASP A 74 6.80 0.28 -7.25
C ASP A 74 7.66 0.32 -8.51
N PHE A 75 8.09 -0.86 -8.97
CA PHE A 75 8.80 -1.01 -10.22
C PHE A 75 8.01 -1.88 -11.22
N GLY A 76 6.76 -1.48 -11.46
CA GLY A 76 5.91 -2.05 -12.50
C GLY A 76 5.21 -3.34 -12.09
N ALA A 77 4.88 -3.48 -10.80
CA ALA A 77 4.12 -4.60 -10.30
C ALA A 77 2.71 -4.64 -10.91
N THR A 78 2.24 -5.85 -11.22
CA THR A 78 0.85 -6.01 -11.67
C THR A 78 -0.12 -5.72 -10.52
N PRO A 79 -1.37 -5.32 -10.80
CA PRO A 79 -2.37 -5.08 -9.75
C PRO A 79 -2.57 -6.26 -8.79
N GLY A 80 -2.36 -7.50 -9.26
CA GLY A 80 -2.39 -8.70 -8.42
C GLY A 80 -1.25 -8.75 -7.40
N VAL A 81 -0.02 -8.41 -7.82
CA VAL A 81 1.15 -8.35 -6.95
C VAL A 81 1.02 -7.19 -5.95
N VAL A 82 0.52 -6.02 -6.38
CA VAL A 82 0.21 -4.90 -5.49
C VAL A 82 -0.75 -5.34 -4.38
N ASN A 83 -1.86 -5.99 -4.73
CA ASN A 83 -2.85 -6.48 -3.77
C ASN A 83 -2.26 -7.56 -2.83
N LEU A 84 -1.39 -8.44 -3.34
CA LEU A 84 -0.70 -9.43 -2.54
C LEU A 84 0.19 -8.76 -1.49
N ARG A 85 1.03 -7.79 -1.87
CA ARG A 85 1.94 -7.09 -0.94
C ARG A 85 1.17 -6.28 0.12
N LEU A 86 0.06 -5.63 -0.28
CA LEU A 86 -0.83 -4.95 0.67
C LEU A 86 -1.44 -5.91 1.70
N THR A 87 -1.84 -7.10 1.26
CA THR A 87 -2.42 -8.13 2.15
C THR A 87 -1.35 -8.68 3.09
N GLN A 88 -0.14 -8.96 2.60
CA GLN A 88 0.99 -9.36 3.45
C GLN A 88 1.37 -8.30 4.48
N ALA A 89 1.29 -7.01 4.12
CA ALA A 89 1.52 -5.93 5.07
C ALA A 89 0.47 -5.93 6.19
N MET A 90 -0.80 -6.20 5.86
CA MET A 90 -1.87 -6.38 6.85
C MET A 90 -1.62 -7.61 7.73
N GLU A 91 -1.26 -8.77 7.15
CA GLU A 91 -0.95 -10.00 7.90
C GLU A 91 0.19 -9.80 8.90
N ALA A 92 1.26 -9.11 8.47
CA ALA A 92 2.40 -8.78 9.32
C ALA A 92 2.02 -7.89 10.51
N LEU A 93 0.91 -7.13 10.43
CA LEU A 93 0.39 -6.37 11.57
C LEU A 93 -0.21 -7.26 12.66
N ASN A 94 -0.81 -8.38 12.28
CA ASN A 94 -1.50 -9.29 13.18
C ASN A 94 -0.57 -10.35 13.80
N ASP A 95 0.73 -10.33 13.48
CA ASP A 95 1.69 -11.37 13.90
C ASP A 95 1.23 -12.79 13.55
N GLU A 96 0.47 -12.95 12.47
CA GLU A 96 0.16 -14.26 11.92
C GLU A 96 1.45 -14.85 11.34
N LYS A 97 2.02 -15.83 12.06
CA LYS A 97 3.15 -16.65 11.61
C LYS A 97 2.66 -17.89 10.89
#